data_AF-A0A535I725-F1
#
_entry.id   AF-A0A535I725-F1
#
_cell.length_a   1.000
_cell.length_b   1.000
_cell.length_c   1.000
_cell.angle_alpha   90.00
_cell.angle_beta   90.00
_cell.angle_gamma   90.00
#
_symmetry.space_group_name_H-M   'P 1'
#
loop_
_entity.id
_entity.type
_entity.pdbx_description
1 polymer ?
#
loop_
_entity_poly.entity_id
_entity_poly.type
_entity_poly.pdbx_seq_one_letter_code
_entity_poly.pdbx_strand_id
1 'polypeptide(L)'
;MSAPPPGEVGQLSPDGMWRWDGQRWVPTGEAGPPQTAGPRRTWIWWLAGGCALLLVIGVIGGIYGFVSLVHTFQRGGLSCLPSDFPRYPGASTTRDYTYYATNLSPGDTRECQEVLASNDDVATVTDFYAGKLSSGDWKITADDRANGELKFARVSRPLTVGVVDMLGRGQHTVIQIKLDS
;
A
#
# COMPACT_ATOMS: atom_id res chain seq x y z
N MET A 1 59.80 28.83 -53.03
CA MET A 1 60.72 27.89 -52.34
C MET A 1 59.85 27.02 -51.44
N SER A 2 59.75 25.74 -51.75
CA SER A 2 58.76 24.82 -51.14
C SER A 2 59.38 24.08 -49.96
N ALA A 3 58.75 24.15 -48.77
CA ALA A 3 59.21 23.46 -47.57
C ALA A 3 58.84 21.95 -47.61
N PRO A 4 59.69 21.05 -47.08
CA PRO A 4 59.41 19.61 -47.07
C PRO A 4 58.25 19.27 -46.10
N PRO A 5 57.51 18.16 -46.34
CA PRO A 5 56.40 17.75 -45.48
C PRO A 5 56.93 17.27 -44.12
N PRO A 6 56.44 17.79 -42.98
CA PRO A 6 56.85 17.34 -41.65
C PRO A 6 56.24 15.97 -41.32
N GLY A 7 57.09 15.05 -40.86
CA GLY A 7 56.80 13.63 -40.69
C GLY A 7 56.34 13.19 -39.29
N GLU A 8 56.29 14.06 -38.28
CA GLU A 8 55.82 13.69 -36.93
C GLU A 8 55.00 14.82 -36.28
N VAL A 9 53.91 14.43 -35.61
CA VAL A 9 53.07 15.36 -34.84
C VAL A 9 53.91 15.94 -33.69
N GLY A 10 53.95 17.28 -33.59
CA GLY A 10 54.76 17.99 -32.61
C GLY A 10 56.09 18.53 -33.13
N GLN A 11 56.43 18.30 -34.40
CA GLN A 11 57.62 18.91 -35.03
C GLN A 11 57.51 20.44 -35.03
N LEU A 12 58.59 21.12 -34.61
CA LEU A 12 58.72 22.58 -34.65
C LEU A 12 59.28 23.04 -35.99
N SER A 13 58.81 24.20 -36.45
CA SER A 13 59.33 24.87 -37.62
C SER A 13 60.77 25.37 -37.37
N PRO A 14 61.59 25.57 -38.41
CA PRO A 14 62.98 26.01 -38.24
C PRO A 14 63.15 27.35 -37.51
N ASP A 15 62.13 28.20 -37.55
CA ASP A 15 62.04 29.48 -36.84
C ASP A 15 61.46 29.37 -35.42
N GLY A 16 61.03 28.18 -34.98
CA GLY A 16 60.51 27.90 -33.64
C GLY A 16 59.11 28.48 -33.35
N MET A 17 58.54 29.24 -34.29
CA MET A 17 57.27 29.95 -34.12
C MET A 17 56.04 29.07 -34.33
N TRP A 18 56.18 27.95 -35.03
CA TRP A 18 55.08 27.08 -35.40
C TRP A 18 55.37 25.62 -35.05
N ARG A 19 54.33 24.87 -34.67
CA ARG A 19 54.36 23.42 -34.48
C ARG A 19 53.37 22.72 -35.40
N TRP A 20 53.74 21.55 -35.89
CA TRP A 20 52.89 20.72 -36.72
C TRP A 20 51.89 19.92 -35.87
N ASP A 21 50.58 20.10 -36.08
CA ASP A 21 49.53 19.38 -35.36
C ASP A 21 49.09 18.06 -36.05
N GLY A 22 49.73 17.70 -37.17
CA GLY A 22 49.36 16.54 -38.00
C GLY A 22 48.46 16.90 -39.19
N GLN A 23 47.93 18.12 -39.27
CA GLN A 23 47.11 18.61 -40.38
C GLN A 23 47.56 20.00 -40.88
N ARG A 24 48.05 20.86 -39.98
CA ARG A 24 48.49 22.23 -40.26
C ARG A 24 49.56 22.71 -39.27
N TRP A 25 50.22 23.80 -39.63
CA TRP A 25 51.11 24.52 -38.73
C TRP A 25 50.30 25.44 -37.81
N VAL A 26 50.50 25.35 -36.49
CA VAL A 26 49.86 26.19 -35.46
C VAL A 26 50.91 26.92 -34.60
N PRO A 27 50.64 28.14 -34.09
CA PRO A 27 51.62 28.93 -33.34
C PRO A 27 52.04 28.24 -32.04
N THR A 28 53.34 28.26 -31.72
CA THR A 28 53.89 27.62 -30.50
C THR A 28 53.38 28.28 -29.21
N GLY A 29 52.95 29.54 -29.27
CA GLY A 29 52.46 30.32 -28.11
C GLY A 29 51.04 29.99 -27.64
N GLU A 30 50.22 29.32 -28.46
CA GLU A 30 48.90 28.86 -28.01
C GLU A 30 49.02 27.42 -27.52
N ALA A 31 49.35 27.23 -26.25
CA ALA A 31 49.12 25.98 -25.53
C ALA A 31 47.61 25.68 -25.49
N GLY A 32 47.05 25.26 -26.62
CA GLY A 32 45.71 24.68 -26.67
C GLY A 32 45.74 23.37 -25.87
N PRO A 33 44.86 23.19 -24.88
CA PRO A 33 44.76 21.92 -24.16
C PRO A 33 44.47 20.78 -25.14
N PRO A 34 44.85 19.54 -24.82
CA PRO A 34 44.61 18.40 -25.69
C PRO A 34 43.13 18.34 -26.06
N GLN A 35 42.82 18.46 -27.35
CA GLN A 35 41.48 18.28 -27.87
C GLN A 35 41.13 16.79 -27.74
N THR A 36 40.48 16.43 -26.65
CA THR A 36 39.84 15.12 -26.50
C THR A 36 38.70 15.01 -27.51
N ALA A 37 38.78 13.94 -28.31
CA ALA A 37 37.89 13.65 -29.41
C ALA A 37 36.41 13.51 -29.02
N GLY A 38 35.54 14.06 -29.86
CA GLY A 38 34.21 13.52 -30.16
C GLY A 38 33.02 13.97 -29.29
N PRO A 39 31.97 14.57 -29.87
CA PRO A 39 30.79 14.98 -29.10
C PRO A 39 29.76 13.84 -28.90
N ARG A 40 29.27 13.75 -27.66
CA ARG A 40 27.86 13.59 -27.25
C ARG A 40 26.99 12.54 -27.97
N ARG A 41 27.24 11.24 -27.80
CA ARG A 41 26.23 10.19 -28.08
C ARG A 41 25.83 9.33 -26.88
N THR A 42 26.61 9.36 -25.80
CA THR A 42 26.37 8.55 -24.60
C THR A 42 25.42 9.19 -23.58
N TRP A 43 25.26 10.51 -23.56
CA TRP A 43 24.35 11.18 -22.60
C TRP A 43 22.87 10.85 -22.85
N ILE A 44 22.45 10.78 -24.12
CA ILE A 44 21.06 10.45 -24.47
C ILE A 44 20.70 9.01 -24.03
N TRP A 45 21.67 8.10 -24.03
CA TRP A 45 21.50 6.74 -23.53
C TRP A 45 21.27 6.66 -22.01
N TRP A 46 21.87 7.57 -21.23
CA TRP A 46 21.62 7.67 -19.78
C TRP A 46 20.24 8.25 -19.45
N LEU A 47 19.74 9.21 -20.24
CA LEU A 47 18.41 9.78 -20.06
C LEU A 47 17.29 8.78 -20.42
N ALA A 48 17.45 8.02 -21.50
CA ALA A 48 16.49 6.99 -21.89
C ALA A 48 16.46 5.80 -20.91
N GLY A 49 17.63 5.35 -20.45
CA GLY A 49 17.73 4.27 -19.45
C GLY A 49 17.18 4.67 -18.07
N GLY A 50 17.44 5.91 -17.63
CA GLY A 50 16.90 6.44 -16.39
C GLY A 50 15.38 6.63 -16.41
N CYS A 51 14.83 7.16 -17.51
CA CYS A 51 13.37 7.27 -17.66
C CYS A 51 12.68 5.91 -17.71
N ALA A 52 13.24 4.93 -18.44
CA ALA A 52 12.67 3.59 -18.49
C ALA A 52 12.67 2.91 -17.10
N LEU A 53 13.75 3.07 -16.32
CA LEU A 53 13.82 2.56 -14.96
C LEU A 53 12.79 3.22 -14.02
N LEU A 54 12.63 4.55 -14.10
CA LEU A 54 11.63 5.27 -13.31
C LEU A 54 10.19 4.89 -13.68
N LEU A 55 9.90 4.66 -14.96
CA LEU A 55 8.59 4.17 -15.39
C LEU A 55 8.33 2.76 -14.87
N VAL A 56 9.31 1.86 -14.91
CA VAL A 56 9.19 0.51 -14.35
C VAL A 56 8.97 0.57 -12.83
N ILE A 57 9.72 1.39 -12.10
CA ILE A 57 9.54 1.57 -10.66
C ILE A 57 8.17 2.17 -10.34
N GLY A 58 7.72 3.17 -11.10
CA GLY A 58 6.41 3.80 -10.94
C GLY A 58 5.25 2.84 -11.23
N VAL A 59 5.37 2.00 -12.26
CA VAL A 59 4.37 0.98 -12.59
C VAL A 59 4.34 -0.12 -11.53
N ILE A 60 5.50 -0.61 -11.09
CA ILE A 60 5.58 -1.62 -10.02
C ILE A 60 5.01 -1.03 -8.73
N GLY A 61 5.45 0.16 -8.32
CA GLY A 61 4.94 0.84 -7.12
C GLY A 61 3.43 1.15 -7.21
N GLY A 62 2.95 1.54 -8.39
CA GLY A 62 1.53 1.77 -8.66
C GLY A 62 0.70 0.50 -8.58
N ILE A 63 1.20 -0.62 -9.12
CA ILE A 63 0.53 -1.92 -9.02
C ILE A 63 0.50 -2.40 -7.56
N TYR A 64 1.63 -2.36 -6.84
CA TYR A 64 1.65 -2.75 -5.42
C TYR A 64 0.76 -1.85 -4.56
N GLY A 65 0.77 -0.53 -4.81
CA GLY A 65 -0.10 0.42 -4.12
C GLY A 65 -1.57 0.20 -4.43
N PHE A 66 -1.92 -0.04 -5.69
CA PHE A 66 -3.29 -0.32 -6.12
C PHE A 66 -3.79 -1.67 -5.61
N VAL A 67 -2.97 -2.72 -5.64
CA VAL A 67 -3.28 -4.04 -5.10
C VAL A 67 -3.48 -3.96 -3.58
N SER A 68 -2.65 -3.21 -2.86
CA SER A 68 -2.84 -2.94 -1.42
C SER A 68 -4.16 -2.20 -1.13
N LEU A 69 -4.48 -1.19 -1.94
CA LEU A 69 -5.73 -0.43 -1.81
C LEU A 69 -6.96 -1.30 -2.10
N VAL A 70 -6.91 -2.12 -3.16
CA VAL A 70 -7.97 -3.06 -3.53
C VAL A 70 -8.12 -4.15 -2.46
N HIS A 71 -7.04 -4.68 -1.89
CA HIS A 71 -7.13 -5.60 -0.75
C HIS A 71 -7.74 -4.92 0.48
N THR A 72 -7.52 -3.63 0.69
CA THR A 72 -8.14 -2.87 1.79
C THR A 72 -9.63 -2.66 1.56
N PHE A 73 -10.07 -2.38 0.33
CA PHE A 73 -11.50 -2.25 0.00
C PHE A 73 -12.23 -3.59 -0.11
N GLN A 74 -11.56 -4.66 -0.52
CA GLN A 74 -12.12 -6.02 -0.54
C GLN A 74 -12.27 -6.62 0.87
N ARG A 75 -11.48 -6.17 1.85
CA ARG A 75 -11.61 -6.60 3.26
C ARG A 75 -12.79 -5.97 4.01
N GLY A 76 -13.57 -5.09 3.38
CA GLY A 76 -14.81 -4.54 3.94
C GLY A 76 -16.09 -5.34 3.62
N GLY A 77 -15.97 -6.53 3.00
CA GLY A 77 -17.07 -7.17 2.26
C GLY A 77 -17.54 -8.57 2.69
N LEU A 78 -17.03 -9.18 3.76
CA LEU A 78 -17.43 -10.55 4.18
C LEU A 78 -17.86 -10.61 5.66
N SER A 79 -18.72 -9.69 6.08
CA SER A 79 -19.39 -9.89 7.37
C SER A 79 -20.42 -11.01 7.18
N CYS A 80 -20.24 -12.13 7.88
CA CYS A 80 -21.25 -13.19 7.95
C CYS A 80 -22.46 -12.77 8.79
N LEU A 81 -22.43 -11.57 9.38
CA LEU A 81 -23.54 -11.01 10.11
C LEU A 81 -24.65 -10.56 9.14
N PRO A 82 -25.92 -10.59 9.58
CA PRO A 82 -27.02 -10.02 8.83
C PRO A 82 -26.73 -8.59 8.40
N SER A 83 -27.21 -8.20 7.22
CA SER A 83 -26.99 -6.85 6.67
C SER A 83 -27.55 -5.72 7.55
N ASP A 84 -28.49 -6.04 8.45
CA ASP A 84 -29.09 -5.12 9.41
C ASP A 84 -28.41 -5.14 10.79
N PHE A 85 -27.34 -5.92 10.96
CA PHE A 85 -26.52 -5.90 12.16
C PHE A 85 -25.71 -4.59 12.26
N PRO A 86 -25.66 -3.93 13.43
CA PRO A 86 -24.99 -2.65 13.56
C PRO A 86 -23.47 -2.77 13.37
N ARG A 87 -22.95 -2.09 12.34
CA ARG A 87 -21.50 -1.99 12.09
C ARG A 87 -20.90 -0.84 12.91
N TYR A 88 -19.85 -1.14 13.67
CA TYR A 88 -19.12 -0.11 14.42
C TYR A 88 -18.39 0.86 13.47
N PRO A 89 -18.60 2.19 13.56
CA PRO A 89 -17.92 3.17 12.71
C PRO A 89 -16.40 3.15 12.91
N GLY A 90 -15.63 3.17 11.82
CA GLY A 90 -14.17 3.23 11.91
C GLY A 90 -13.47 1.94 12.36
N ALA A 91 -14.22 0.89 12.72
CA ALA A 91 -13.64 -0.41 12.99
C ALA A 91 -13.20 -1.12 11.69
N SER A 92 -12.12 -1.89 11.80
CA SER A 92 -11.62 -2.74 10.71
C SER A 92 -11.81 -4.22 11.06
N THR A 93 -12.38 -5.00 10.13
CA THR A 93 -12.51 -6.45 10.29
C THR A 93 -11.12 -7.09 10.26
N THR A 94 -10.76 -7.73 11.37
CA THR A 94 -9.47 -8.39 11.56
C THR A 94 -9.57 -9.88 11.23
N ARG A 95 -10.69 -10.53 11.56
CA ARG A 95 -10.99 -11.94 11.20
C ARG A 95 -12.48 -12.17 11.06
N ASP A 96 -12.84 -13.07 10.15
CA ASP A 96 -14.18 -13.63 9.97
C ASP A 96 -14.09 -15.17 9.91
N TYR A 97 -14.93 -15.86 10.68
CA TYR A 97 -15.10 -17.31 10.61
C TYR A 97 -16.59 -17.62 10.52
N THR A 98 -16.96 -18.39 9.50
CA THR A 98 -18.31 -18.92 9.37
C THR A 98 -18.26 -20.43 9.49
N TYR A 99 -18.93 -20.97 10.49
CA TYR A 99 -19.05 -22.42 10.68
C TYR A 99 -20.36 -22.90 10.06
N TYR A 100 -20.22 -23.68 8.99
CA TYR A 100 -21.31 -24.40 8.35
C TYR A 100 -21.33 -25.82 8.92
N ALA A 101 -22.36 -26.18 9.67
CA ALA A 101 -22.57 -27.59 9.99
C ALA A 101 -22.94 -28.35 8.71
N THR A 102 -22.50 -29.60 8.60
CA THR A 102 -22.52 -30.41 7.37
C THR A 102 -23.92 -30.81 6.84
N ASN A 103 -25.02 -30.36 7.45
CA ASN A 103 -26.40 -30.76 7.11
C ASN A 103 -27.39 -29.57 7.06
N LEU A 104 -26.96 -28.38 6.64
CA LEU A 104 -27.82 -27.20 6.57
C LEU A 104 -28.27 -26.88 5.14
N SER A 105 -29.50 -26.39 5.02
CA SER A 105 -30.06 -25.91 3.75
C SER A 105 -29.21 -24.75 3.21
N PRO A 106 -29.15 -24.56 1.87
CA PRO A 106 -28.41 -23.43 1.28
C PRO A 106 -28.94 -22.10 1.85
N GLY A 107 -28.10 -21.37 2.59
CA GLY A 107 -28.44 -20.08 3.20
C GLY A 107 -28.41 -20.04 4.73
N ASP A 108 -28.27 -21.19 5.40
CA ASP A 108 -28.18 -21.24 6.87
C ASP A 108 -26.71 -21.35 7.33
N THR A 109 -26.18 -20.28 7.90
CA THR A 109 -24.91 -20.25 8.63
C THR A 109 -25.19 -20.54 10.11
N ARG A 110 -24.68 -21.66 10.65
CA ARG A 110 -25.02 -22.08 12.03
C ARG A 110 -24.40 -21.20 13.09
N GLU A 111 -23.19 -20.71 12.82
CA GLU A 111 -22.42 -19.86 13.73
C GLU A 111 -21.52 -18.94 12.90
N CYS A 112 -21.69 -17.64 13.09
CA CYS A 112 -20.90 -16.58 12.52
C CYS A 112 -20.06 -15.94 13.62
N GLN A 113 -18.74 -15.89 13.42
CA GLN A 113 -17.82 -15.19 14.31
C GLN A 113 -17.10 -14.09 13.53
N GLU A 114 -17.19 -12.85 13.99
CA GLU A 114 -16.47 -11.71 13.41
C GLU A 114 -15.66 -11.00 14.48
N VAL A 115 -14.40 -10.68 14.17
CA VAL A 115 -13.48 -9.95 15.04
C VAL A 115 -13.13 -8.63 14.38
N LEU A 116 -13.48 -7.54 15.03
CA LEU A 116 -13.21 -6.17 14.60
C LEU A 116 -12.19 -5.52 15.53
N ALA A 117 -11.42 -4.58 15.01
CA ALA A 117 -10.53 -3.72 15.78
C ALA A 117 -10.95 -2.26 15.65
N SER A 118 -11.08 -1.57 16.78
CA SER A 118 -11.34 -0.14 16.90
C SER A 118 -10.20 0.57 17.67
N ASN A 119 -10.00 1.86 17.37
CA ASN A 119 -9.10 2.74 18.11
C ASN A 119 -9.81 3.48 19.27
N ASP A 120 -11.10 3.22 19.47
CA ASP A 120 -11.88 3.79 20.56
C ASP A 120 -11.79 2.90 21.80
N ASP A 121 -12.07 3.49 22.97
CA ASP A 121 -12.09 2.78 24.24
C ASP A 121 -13.32 1.86 24.39
N VAL A 122 -13.21 0.91 25.33
CA VAL A 122 -14.24 -0.12 25.54
C VAL A 122 -15.58 0.48 25.90
N ALA A 123 -15.63 1.57 26.69
CA ALA A 123 -16.90 2.16 27.11
C ALA A 123 -17.63 2.78 25.91
N THR A 124 -16.92 3.53 25.07
CA THR A 124 -17.47 4.10 23.83
C THR A 124 -18.01 3.02 22.90
N VAL A 125 -17.28 1.91 22.76
CA VAL A 125 -17.72 0.77 21.95
C VAL A 125 -18.94 0.06 22.53
N THR A 126 -18.94 -0.13 23.86
CA THR A 126 -20.04 -0.78 24.57
C THR A 126 -21.33 0.02 24.48
N ASP A 127 -21.26 1.34 24.67
CA ASP A 127 -22.44 2.21 24.59
C ASP A 127 -23.04 2.24 23.19
N PHE A 128 -22.21 2.18 22.14
CA PHE A 128 -22.68 2.04 20.77
C PHE A 128 -23.51 0.75 20.58
N TYR A 129 -22.95 -0.40 20.96
CA TYR A 129 -23.66 -1.68 20.77
C TYR A 129 -24.87 -1.77 21.68
N ALA A 130 -24.79 -1.31 22.92
CA ALA A 130 -25.94 -1.26 23.81
C ALA A 130 -27.09 -0.42 23.22
N GLY A 131 -26.79 0.74 22.64
CA GLY A 131 -27.78 1.58 21.99
C GLY A 131 -28.38 0.96 20.72
N LYS A 132 -27.57 0.31 19.89
CA LYS A 132 -28.05 -0.29 18.64
C LYS A 132 -28.79 -1.62 18.85
N LEU A 133 -28.30 -2.47 19.74
CA LEU A 133 -28.89 -3.77 20.05
C LEU A 133 -30.12 -3.70 20.96
N SER A 134 -30.45 -2.51 21.49
CA SER A 134 -31.72 -2.25 22.20
C SER A 134 -32.78 -1.59 21.32
N SER A 135 -32.56 -1.54 20.00
CA SER A 135 -33.42 -0.85 19.05
C SER A 135 -33.71 -1.68 17.80
N GLY A 136 -34.80 -1.35 17.10
CA GLY A 136 -35.17 -2.02 15.85
C GLY A 136 -35.57 -3.48 16.06
N ASP A 137 -35.01 -4.38 15.24
CA ASP A 137 -35.27 -5.83 15.30
C ASP A 137 -34.30 -6.56 16.25
N TRP A 138 -33.55 -5.84 17.07
CA TRP A 138 -32.61 -6.38 18.03
C TRP A 138 -33.06 -6.07 19.46
N LYS A 139 -32.77 -7.00 20.38
CA LYS A 139 -32.96 -6.80 21.82
C LYS A 139 -31.77 -7.36 22.59
N ILE A 140 -31.39 -6.66 23.65
CA ILE A 140 -30.42 -7.15 24.63
C ILE A 140 -31.11 -8.18 25.54
N THR A 141 -30.48 -9.33 25.71
CA THR A 141 -30.96 -10.42 26.59
C THR A 141 -30.15 -10.52 27.88
N ALA A 142 -28.89 -10.08 27.87
CA ALA A 142 -28.08 -9.86 29.07
C ALA A 142 -27.10 -8.71 28.83
N ASP A 143 -26.90 -7.87 29.85
CA ASP A 143 -26.02 -6.70 29.80
C ASP A 143 -24.96 -6.84 30.90
N ASP A 144 -23.75 -7.27 30.52
CA ASP A 144 -22.61 -7.44 31.42
C ASP A 144 -21.45 -6.51 31.00
N ARG A 145 -21.71 -5.20 31.05
CA ARG A 145 -20.70 -4.18 30.72
C ARG A 145 -19.48 -4.22 31.63
N ALA A 146 -19.61 -4.79 32.83
CA ALA A 146 -18.49 -4.94 33.76
C ALA A 146 -17.39 -5.84 33.17
N ASN A 147 -17.80 -6.89 32.45
CA ASN A 147 -16.91 -7.80 31.74
C ASN A 147 -16.76 -7.47 30.25
N GLY A 148 -17.46 -6.43 29.77
CA GLY A 148 -17.48 -6.06 28.35
C GLY A 148 -18.25 -7.06 27.48
N GLU A 149 -19.27 -7.72 28.02
CA GLU A 149 -20.10 -8.69 27.29
C GLU A 149 -21.54 -8.18 27.16
N LEU A 150 -22.09 -8.24 25.94
CA LEU A 150 -23.50 -7.99 25.66
C LEU A 150 -24.10 -9.20 24.95
N LYS A 151 -25.14 -9.80 25.52
CA LYS A 151 -25.93 -10.85 24.85
C LYS A 151 -27.15 -10.24 24.20
N PHE A 152 -27.47 -10.68 22.98
CA PHE A 152 -28.58 -10.15 22.21
C PHE A 152 -29.34 -11.26 21.47
N ALA A 153 -30.54 -10.92 21.04
CA ALA A 153 -31.38 -11.76 20.19
C ALA A 153 -32.13 -10.91 19.18
N ARG A 154 -32.49 -11.52 18.06
CA ARG A 154 -33.36 -10.89 17.07
C ARG A 154 -34.83 -11.00 17.53
N VAL A 155 -35.61 -9.94 17.31
CA VAL A 155 -37.02 -9.88 17.72
C VAL A 155 -37.88 -10.71 16.77
N SER A 156 -37.69 -10.55 15.47
CA SER A 156 -38.41 -11.29 14.42
C SER A 156 -38.06 -12.78 14.35
N ARG A 157 -36.84 -13.15 14.79
CA ARG A 157 -36.33 -14.53 14.78
C ARG A 157 -35.65 -14.85 16.12
N PRO A 158 -36.41 -15.29 17.14
CA PRO A 158 -35.87 -15.50 18.49
C PRO A 158 -34.77 -16.57 18.60
N LEU A 159 -34.63 -17.44 17.59
CA LEU A 159 -33.55 -18.42 17.50
C LEU A 159 -32.21 -17.80 17.06
N THR A 160 -32.25 -16.62 16.43
CA THR A 160 -31.05 -15.85 16.09
C THR A 160 -30.59 -15.09 17.33
N VAL A 161 -29.53 -15.60 17.96
CA VAL A 161 -28.97 -15.09 19.21
C VAL A 161 -27.48 -14.83 19.04
N GLY A 162 -26.91 -14.01 19.90
CA GLY A 162 -25.48 -13.76 19.83
C GLY A 162 -24.93 -13.06 21.05
N VAL A 163 -23.61 -12.90 21.00
CA VAL A 163 -22.81 -12.23 22.02
C VAL A 163 -21.86 -11.26 21.33
N VAL A 164 -21.68 -10.09 21.92
CA VAL A 164 -20.63 -9.13 21.58
C VAL A 164 -19.72 -9.00 22.79
N ASP A 165 -18.47 -9.41 22.64
CA ASP A 165 -17.41 -9.24 23.62
C ASP A 165 -16.49 -8.08 23.21
N MET A 166 -16.22 -7.18 24.15
CA MET A 166 -15.43 -5.97 23.93
C MET A 166 -14.19 -6.02 24.83
N LEU A 167 -13.06 -6.35 24.20
CA LEU A 167 -11.80 -6.61 24.88
C LEU A 167 -10.88 -5.39 24.77
N GLY A 168 -10.57 -4.78 25.91
CA GLY A 168 -9.61 -3.68 25.97
C GLY A 168 -8.17 -4.13 25.67
N ARG A 169 -7.49 -3.39 24.80
CA ARG A 169 -6.08 -3.57 24.41
C ARG A 169 -5.36 -2.21 24.49
N GLY A 170 -5.26 -1.67 25.70
CA GLY A 170 -4.73 -0.32 25.94
C GLY A 170 -5.74 0.74 25.46
N GLN A 171 -5.37 1.52 24.45
CA GLN A 171 -6.24 2.54 23.83
C GLN A 171 -7.11 1.96 22.69
N HIS A 172 -6.98 0.67 22.39
CA HIS A 172 -7.73 0.01 21.32
C HIS A 172 -8.73 -0.98 21.91
N THR A 173 -9.81 -1.22 21.18
CA THR A 173 -10.81 -2.23 21.55
C THR A 173 -10.90 -3.29 20.46
N VAL A 174 -10.84 -4.55 20.86
CA VAL A 174 -11.14 -5.69 20.00
C VAL A 174 -12.57 -6.11 20.27
N ILE A 175 -13.41 -6.09 19.24
CA ILE A 175 -14.81 -6.47 19.31
C ILE A 175 -14.92 -7.88 18.73
N GLN A 176 -15.37 -8.84 19.51
CA GLN A 176 -15.66 -10.19 19.04
C GLN A 176 -17.17 -10.36 19.02
N ILE A 177 -17.71 -10.70 17.86
CA ILE A 177 -19.13 -10.90 17.66
C ILE A 177 -19.30 -12.38 17.34
N LYS A 178 -20.15 -13.06 18.10
CA LYS A 178 -20.62 -14.40 17.80
C LYS A 178 -22.13 -14.35 17.61
N LEU A 179 -22.60 -14.87 16.48
CA LEU A 179 -24.01 -14.95 16.14
C LEU A 179 -24.34 -16.38 15.74
N ASP A 180 -25.30 -16.98 16.43
CA ASP A 180 -25.87 -18.28 16.13
C ASP A 180 -27.27 -18.07 15.53
N SER A 181 -27.52 -18.63 14.34
CA SER A 181 -28.79 -18.47 13.61
C SER A 181 -29.38 -19.77 13.10
#